data_AF-T5AR61-F1
#
_entry.id   AF-T5AR61-F1
#
_cell.length_a   1.000
_cell.length_b   1.000
_cell.length_c   1.000
_cell.angle_alpha   90.00
_cell.angle_beta   90.00
_cell.angle_gamma   90.00
#
_symmetry.space_group_name_H-M   'P 1'
#
loop_
_entity.id
_entity.type
_entity.pdbx_description
1 polymer ?
#
loop_
_entity_poly.entity_id
_entity_poly.type
_entity_poly.pdbx_seq_one_letter_code
_entity_poly.pdbx_strand_id
1 'polypeptide(L)'
;MPCRQTRASVRFSAYSMAAPSLTPTAHTSDSVQAEIRDIASGLDRMENKALSSQRVMLSDEKTDRLSQLALGAKLERALERRMSSQDAVMRPRPKSVAVSRPPNDNKQLSEKAA
;
A
#
# COMPACT_ATOMS: atom_id res chain seq x y z
N MET A 1 -44.07 -12.34 50.69
CA MET A 1 -42.94 -11.42 50.43
C MET A 1 -43.07 -10.93 48.99
N PRO A 2 -43.20 -9.60 48.75
CA PRO A 2 -43.60 -9.09 47.45
C PRO A 2 -42.43 -8.88 46.48
N CYS A 3 -42.79 -9.06 45.19
CA CYS A 3 -42.31 -8.42 43.96
C CYS A 3 -40.81 -8.39 43.60
N ARG A 4 -40.49 -8.97 42.44
CA ARG A 4 -39.53 -8.40 41.49
C ARG A 4 -40.17 -8.30 40.11
N GLN A 5 -40.63 -7.09 39.78
CA GLN A 5 -40.97 -6.73 38.40
C GLN A 5 -39.66 -6.53 37.62
N THR A 6 -39.48 -7.26 36.53
CA THR A 6 -38.44 -7.02 35.54
C THR A 6 -38.78 -5.73 34.80
N ARG A 7 -38.17 -4.62 35.25
CA ARG A 7 -38.28 -3.33 34.56
C ARG A 7 -37.49 -3.43 33.26
N ALA A 8 -38.14 -3.83 32.16
CA ALA A 8 -37.61 -3.68 30.81
C ALA A 8 -37.61 -2.18 30.46
N SER A 9 -36.71 -1.41 31.05
CA SER A 9 -36.51 -0.02 30.63
C SER A 9 -35.74 -0.04 29.33
N VAL A 10 -36.47 0.08 28.21
CA VAL A 10 -35.85 0.51 26.96
C VAL A 10 -35.48 1.98 27.16
N ARG A 11 -34.27 2.22 27.64
CA ARG A 11 -33.68 3.57 27.69
C ARG A 11 -33.27 3.93 26.27
N PHE A 12 -34.14 4.63 25.56
CA PHE A 12 -33.75 5.32 24.35
C PHE A 12 -32.77 6.43 24.74
N SER A 13 -31.49 6.24 24.45
CA SER A 13 -30.47 7.28 24.61
C SER A 13 -30.67 8.30 23.49
N ALA A 14 -30.91 9.57 23.87
CA ALA A 14 -31.26 10.65 22.94
C ALA A 14 -30.18 10.99 21.90
N TYR A 15 -28.97 10.44 22.02
CA TYR A 15 -27.82 10.80 21.18
C TYR A 15 -27.46 9.76 20.12
N SER A 16 -28.10 8.59 20.08
CA SER A 16 -27.75 7.52 19.12
C SER A 16 -28.62 7.49 17.86
N MET A 17 -29.58 8.42 17.70
CA MET A 17 -30.43 8.51 16.50
C MET A 17 -29.91 9.49 15.43
N ALA A 18 -28.65 9.94 15.53
CA ALA A 18 -28.01 10.75 14.50
C ALA A 18 -27.45 9.88 13.36
N ALA A 19 -28.27 9.02 12.79
CA ALA A 19 -28.05 8.58 11.42
C ALA A 19 -28.41 9.77 10.52
N PRO A 20 -27.53 10.27 9.62
CA PRO A 20 -27.88 11.38 8.76
C PRO A 20 -28.93 10.91 7.75
N SER A 21 -30.22 11.15 8.02
CA SER A 21 -31.27 10.91 7.06
C SER A 21 -31.29 12.07 6.06
N LEU A 22 -31.22 11.77 4.76
CA LEU A 22 -31.51 12.71 3.70
C LEU A 22 -33.02 13.01 3.67
N THR A 23 -33.51 13.79 4.62
CA THR A 23 -34.88 14.31 4.62
C THR A 23 -34.89 15.73 4.06
N PRO A 24 -35.72 16.05 3.04
CA PRO A 24 -35.82 17.41 2.50
C PRO A 24 -36.27 18.40 3.59
N THR A 25 -35.44 19.41 3.86
CA THR A 25 -35.60 20.41 4.95
C THR A 25 -36.67 21.47 4.67
N ALA A 26 -37.82 21.10 4.08
CA ALA A 26 -38.85 22.06 3.69
C ALA A 26 -39.63 22.66 4.89
N HIS A 27 -39.59 22.02 6.07
CA HIS A 27 -40.33 22.43 7.27
C HIS A 27 -39.47 22.27 8.53
N THR A 28 -38.40 23.03 8.65
CA THR A 28 -37.63 23.14 9.91
C THR A 28 -38.06 24.40 10.64
N SER A 29 -38.24 24.33 11.96
CA SER A 29 -38.49 25.51 12.79
C SER A 29 -37.30 26.47 12.73
N ASP A 30 -37.53 27.77 12.88
CA ASP A 30 -36.47 28.80 12.77
C ASP A 30 -35.27 28.52 13.71
N SER A 31 -35.51 27.91 14.88
CA SER A 31 -34.45 27.48 15.81
C SER A 31 -33.53 26.43 15.19
N VAL A 32 -34.08 25.43 14.51
CA VAL A 32 -33.28 24.37 13.87
C VAL A 32 -32.48 24.94 12.71
N GLN A 33 -33.03 25.91 11.98
CA GLN A 33 -32.27 26.60 10.93
C GLN A 33 -31.12 27.44 11.49
N ALA A 34 -31.31 28.10 12.63
CA ALA A 34 -30.26 28.85 13.30
C ALA A 34 -29.10 27.94 13.73
N GLU A 35 -29.42 26.80 14.35
CA GLU A 35 -28.42 25.81 14.74
C GLU A 35 -27.63 25.27 13.54
N ILE A 36 -28.30 24.96 12.42
CA ILE A 36 -27.64 24.50 11.19
C ILE A 36 -26.67 25.56 10.65
N ARG A 37 -27.06 26.84 10.68
CA ARG A 37 -26.20 27.95 10.24
C ARG A 37 -24.98 28.11 11.14
N ASP A 38 -25.16 28.01 12.45
CA ASP A 38 -24.06 28.09 13.41
C ASP A 38 -23.07 26.95 13.22
N ILE A 39 -23.56 25.71 13.03
CA ILE A 39 -22.72 24.55 12.72
C ILE A 39 -21.97 24.74 11.41
N ALA A 40 -22.64 25.20 10.35
CA ALA A 40 -22.00 25.46 9.06
C ALA A 40 -20.89 26.52 9.18
N SER A 41 -21.14 27.59 9.94
CA SER A 41 -20.14 28.65 10.17
C SER A 41 -18.95 28.16 11.02
N GLY A 42 -19.19 27.25 11.97
CA GLY A 42 -18.15 26.63 12.77
C GLY A 42 -17.25 25.72 11.94
N LEU A 43 -17.84 24.92 11.06
CA LEU A 43 -17.10 24.05 10.14
C LEU A 43 -16.26 24.84 9.14
N ASP A 44 -16.80 25.92 8.57
CA ASP A 44 -16.07 26.81 7.65
C ASP A 44 -14.86 27.47 8.34
N ARG A 45 -14.94 27.78 9.64
CA ARG A 45 -13.79 28.29 10.41
C ARG A 45 -12.77 27.23 10.78
N MET A 46 -13.22 25.99 10.96
CA MET A 46 -12.34 24.85 11.23
C MET A 46 -11.61 24.37 9.98
N GLU A 47 -12.08 24.74 8.79
CA GLU A 47 -11.44 24.33 7.55
C GLU A 47 -10.07 24.99 7.39
N ASN A 48 -9.01 24.17 7.35
CA ASN A 48 -7.66 24.67 7.16
C ASN A 48 -7.33 24.76 5.67
N LYS A 49 -7.62 25.93 5.08
CA LYS A 49 -7.40 26.24 3.66
C LYS A 49 -5.94 26.09 3.22
N ALA A 50 -4.99 26.25 4.15
CA ALA A 50 -3.57 26.08 3.84
C ALA A 50 -3.23 24.61 3.57
N LEU A 51 -3.84 23.66 4.28
CA LEU A 51 -3.61 22.23 4.07
C LEU A 51 -4.20 21.74 2.75
N SER A 52 -5.31 22.30 2.28
CA SER A 52 -5.86 21.98 0.96
C SER A 52 -4.91 22.39 -0.16
N SER A 53 -4.25 23.54 -0.05
CA SER A 53 -3.25 23.99 -1.03
C SER A 53 -1.92 23.22 -0.93
N GLN A 54 -1.60 22.64 0.22
CA GLN A 54 -0.38 21.85 0.42
C GLN A 54 -0.47 20.46 -0.22
N ARG A 55 -1.66 19.84 -0.27
CA ARG A 55 -1.84 18.53 -0.90
C ARG A 55 -1.87 18.67 -2.42
N VAL A 56 -0.76 18.32 -3.05
CA VAL A 56 -0.70 18.24 -4.51
C VAL A 56 -1.54 17.05 -4.98
N MET A 57 -2.71 17.33 -5.56
CA MET A 57 -3.44 16.37 -6.37
C MET A 57 -2.83 16.38 -7.77
N LEU A 58 -2.16 15.29 -8.13
CA LEU A 58 -1.56 15.15 -9.44
C LEU A 58 -2.64 14.83 -10.47
N SER A 59 -2.55 15.43 -11.66
CA SER A 59 -3.33 14.98 -12.81
C SER A 59 -2.85 13.60 -13.25
N ASP A 60 -3.72 12.85 -13.91
CA ASP A 60 -3.43 11.48 -14.38
C ASP A 60 -2.14 11.44 -15.22
N GLU A 61 -1.96 12.39 -16.13
CA GLU A 61 -0.74 12.52 -16.94
C GLU A 61 0.54 12.68 -16.11
N LYS A 62 0.48 13.42 -14.99
CA LYS A 62 1.64 13.62 -14.11
C LYS A 62 1.94 12.34 -13.34
N THR A 63 0.90 11.62 -12.91
CA THR A 63 1.04 10.32 -12.25
C THR A 63 1.70 9.30 -13.19
N ASP A 64 1.30 9.27 -14.46
CA ASP A 64 1.89 8.37 -15.46
C ASP A 64 3.36 8.70 -15.75
N ARG A 65 3.72 9.99 -15.85
CA ARG A 65 5.13 10.39 -16.01
C ARG A 65 5.98 9.98 -14.81
N LEU A 66 5.48 10.17 -13.59
CA LEU A 66 6.20 9.75 -12.38
C LEU A 66 6.33 8.23 -12.30
N SER A 67 5.31 7.47 -12.73
CA SER A 67 5.38 6.00 -12.76
C SER A 67 6.43 5.51 -13.77
N GLN A 68 6.50 6.12 -14.96
CA GLN A 68 7.53 5.82 -15.95
C GLN A 68 8.94 6.14 -15.45
N LEU A 69 9.14 7.32 -14.86
CA LEU A 69 10.43 7.71 -14.25
C LEU A 69 10.84 6.73 -13.15
N ALA A 70 9.91 6.36 -12.27
CA ALA A 70 10.16 5.41 -11.19
C ALA A 70 10.50 4.01 -11.73
N LEU A 71 9.85 3.56 -12.80
CA LEU A 71 10.17 2.30 -13.47
C LEU A 71 11.58 2.33 -14.07
N GLY A 72 11.94 3.39 -14.79
CA GLY A 72 13.29 3.57 -15.35
C GLY A 72 14.36 3.50 -14.27
N ALA A 73 14.21 4.27 -13.19
CA ALA A 73 15.16 4.26 -12.06
C ALA A 73 15.25 2.89 -11.36
N LYS A 74 14.13 2.15 -11.25
CA LYS A 74 14.13 0.78 -10.70
C LYS A 74 14.89 -0.19 -11.60
N LEU A 75 14.71 -0.08 -12.92
CA LEU A 75 15.43 -0.91 -13.89
C LEU A 75 16.92 -0.60 -13.86
N GLU A 76 17.31 0.67 -13.85
CA GLU A 76 18.70 1.10 -13.74
C GLU A 76 19.37 0.55 -12.47
N ARG A 77 18.73 0.73 -11.30
CA ARG A 77 19.21 0.15 -10.04
C ARG A 77 19.29 -1.38 -10.07
N ALA A 78 18.34 -2.05 -10.71
CA ALA A 78 18.34 -3.50 -10.83
C ALA A 78 19.48 -3.98 -11.73
N LEU A 79 19.73 -3.27 -12.83
CA LEU A 79 20.85 -3.53 -13.73
C LEU A 79 22.18 -3.24 -13.04
N GLU A 80 22.34 -2.13 -12.34
CA GLU A 80 23.55 -1.82 -11.57
C GLU A 80 23.91 -2.96 -10.61
N ARG A 81 22.94 -3.49 -9.86
CA ARG A 81 23.14 -4.63 -8.95
C ARG A 81 23.52 -5.92 -9.67
N ARG A 82 23.00 -6.13 -10.89
CA ARG A 82 23.35 -7.31 -11.70
C ARG A 82 24.72 -7.14 -12.32
N MET A 83 24.95 -6.04 -13.03
CA MET A 83 26.18 -5.75 -13.75
C MET A 83 27.37 -5.55 -12.81
N SER A 84 27.15 -5.09 -11.58
CA SER A 84 28.17 -5.09 -10.52
C SER A 84 28.68 -6.51 -10.27
N SER A 85 29.97 -6.74 -10.54
CA SER A 85 30.68 -8.02 -10.34
C SER A 85 30.36 -9.15 -11.34
N GLN A 86 29.60 -8.88 -12.40
CA GLN A 86 29.43 -9.83 -13.52
C GLN A 86 30.59 -9.81 -14.51
N ASP A 87 31.33 -8.70 -14.58
CA ASP A 87 32.48 -8.60 -15.48
C ASP A 87 33.54 -9.63 -15.10
N ALA A 88 33.99 -10.41 -16.10
CA ALA A 88 34.98 -11.44 -15.90
C ALA A 88 36.34 -10.82 -15.53
N VAL A 89 36.73 -10.93 -14.26
CA VAL A 89 38.08 -10.56 -13.83
C VAL A 89 39.02 -11.73 -14.06
N MET A 90 39.86 -11.63 -15.09
CA MET A 90 40.91 -12.61 -15.36
C MET A 90 41.90 -12.64 -14.19
N ARG A 91 41.86 -13.70 -13.39
CA ARG A 91 42.85 -13.92 -12.31
C ARG A 91 43.97 -14.82 -12.81
N PRO A 92 45.24 -14.49 -12.56
CA PRO A 92 46.35 -15.36 -12.90
C PRO A 92 46.19 -16.71 -12.19
N ARG A 93 46.32 -17.80 -12.95
CA ARG A 93 46.21 -19.16 -12.40
C ARG A 93 47.31 -19.37 -11.34
N PRO A 94 46.98 -19.85 -10.12
CA PRO A 94 48.00 -20.21 -9.14
C PRO A 94 48.86 -21.33 -9.72
N LYS A 95 50.19 -21.19 -9.63
CA LYS A 95 51.12 -22.26 -10.01
C LYS A 95 50.94 -23.40 -9.01
N SER A 96 50.68 -24.60 -9.55
CA SER A 96 50.60 -25.92 -8.92
C SER A 96 49.50 -26.17 -7.89
N VAL A 97 48.41 -26.80 -8.34
CA VAL A 97 47.95 -28.07 -7.74
C VAL A 97 47.78 -29.04 -8.91
N ALA A 98 48.70 -29.99 -9.01
CA ALA A 98 48.52 -31.15 -9.87
C ALA A 98 47.24 -31.86 -9.39
N VAL A 99 46.17 -31.77 -10.18
CA VAL A 99 44.94 -32.53 -9.94
C VAL A 99 45.27 -33.99 -10.22
N SER A 100 45.50 -34.76 -9.15
CA SER A 100 45.56 -36.21 -9.20
C SER A 100 44.19 -36.74 -9.64
N ARG A 101 44.05 -37.05 -10.93
CA ARG A 101 42.93 -37.80 -11.47
C ARG A 101 43.14 -39.29 -11.10
N PRO A 102 42.25 -39.95 -10.35
CA PRO A 102 42.36 -41.39 -10.19
C PRO A 102 42.09 -42.07 -11.53
N PRO A 103 42.83 -43.15 -11.88
CA PRO A 103 42.60 -43.90 -13.11
C PRO A 103 41.27 -44.64 -12.95
N ASN A 104 40.33 -44.37 -13.85
CA ASN A 104 39.11 -45.16 -13.93
C ASN A 104 39.44 -46.36 -14.83
N ASP A 105 39.74 -47.49 -14.21
CA ASP A 105 39.78 -48.79 -14.90
C ASP A 105 38.36 -49.17 -15.28
N ASN A 106 38.10 -49.30 -16.58
CA ASN A 106 37.22 -50.28 -17.19
C ASN A 106 37.26 -50.11 -18.71
N LYS A 107 38.30 -50.68 -19.31
CA LYS A 107 38.24 -51.16 -20.70
C LYS A 107 37.57 -52.54 -20.69
N GLN A 108 36.76 -52.76 -21.73
CA GLN A 108 36.05 -53.99 -22.14
C GLN A 108 34.63 -54.06 -21.55
N LEU A 109 33.57 -54.10 -22.35
CA LEU A 109 33.33 -55.06 -23.42
C LEU A 109 32.49 -54.50 -24.60
N SER A 110 32.94 -54.85 -25.81
CA SER A 110 32.20 -55.12 -27.07
C SER A 110 31.19 -54.08 -27.57
N GLU A 111 31.43 -53.38 -28.68
CA GLU A 111 31.45 -53.92 -30.06
C GLU A 111 30.21 -54.78 -30.37
N LYS A 112 29.18 -54.14 -30.92
CA LYS A 112 28.56 -54.52 -32.20
C LYS A 112 27.44 -53.54 -32.55
N ALA A 113 27.74 -52.69 -33.54
CA ALA A 113 26.76 -52.15 -34.45
C ALA A 113 26.59 -53.16 -35.59
N ALA A 114 25.35 -53.59 -35.85
CA ALA A 114 24.80 -53.98 -37.15
C ALA A 114 23.30 -54.24 -36.96
#